data_AF-A0A940VUX3-F1
#
_entry.id   AF-A0A940VUX3-F1
#
_cell.length_a   1.000
_cell.length_b   1.000
_cell.length_c   1.000
_cell.angle_alpha   90.00
_cell.angle_beta   90.00
_cell.angle_gamma   90.00
#
_symmetry.space_group_name_H-M   'P 1'
#
loop_
_entity.id
_entity.type
_entity.pdbx_description
1 polymer ?
#
loop_
_entity_poly.entity_id
_entity_poly.type
_entity_poly.pdbx_seq_one_letter_code
_entity_poly.pdbx_strand_id
1 'polypeptide(L)'
;MSKNCNKCSAKMEDNTRFCPCCGANQGKPEPIFTKTSGFVPTLEVFRESSFVGSLLSYRVFVDGFEVGKLKNGEKKWFQMAPGLHEIYIKQNWSWLYSPKVSFLLKDFVKFSCRPKVSFFGSLFGRVGFYLMFKRRKFILLKEA
;
A
#
# COMPACT_ATOMS: atom_id res chain seq x y z
N MET A 1 31.00 -13.67 -20.23
CA MET A 1 31.12 -12.77 -21.38
C MET A 1 32.27 -11.81 -21.08
N SER A 2 32.64 -10.89 -21.96
CA SER A 2 33.70 -9.92 -21.66
C SER A 2 33.09 -8.52 -21.73
N LYS A 3 33.39 -7.70 -20.74
CA LYS A 3 32.91 -6.32 -20.64
C LYS A 3 34.07 -5.36 -20.86
N ASN A 4 33.82 -4.29 -21.59
CA ASN A 4 34.80 -3.23 -21.76
C ASN A 4 34.66 -2.20 -20.63
N CYS A 5 35.79 -1.67 -20.18
CA CYS A 5 35.80 -0.57 -19.23
C CYS A 5 35.19 0.69 -19.87
N ASN A 6 34.28 1.36 -19.16
CA ASN A 6 33.68 2.60 -19.66
C ASN A 6 34.67 3.78 -19.76
N LYS A 7 35.81 3.71 -19.07
CA LYS A 7 36.80 4.82 -19.02
C LYS A 7 38.01 4.59 -19.92
N CYS A 8 38.54 3.38 -19.97
CA CYS A 8 39.77 3.08 -20.72
C CYS A 8 39.59 2.02 -21.82
N SER A 9 38.37 1.53 -22.03
CA SER A 9 38.04 0.54 -23.07
C SER A 9 38.80 -0.79 -23.00
N ALA A 10 39.56 -1.03 -21.92
CA ALA A 10 40.23 -2.31 -21.68
C ALA A 10 39.21 -3.44 -21.54
N LYS A 11 39.53 -4.60 -22.11
CA LYS A 11 38.73 -5.83 -21.98
C LYS A 11 38.89 -6.38 -20.58
N MET A 12 37.78 -6.66 -19.91
CA MET A 12 37.75 -7.18 -18.55
C MET A 12 36.80 -8.35 -18.43
N GLU A 13 37.06 -9.19 -17.44
CA GLU A 13 36.13 -10.24 -17.02
C GLU A 13 34.93 -9.61 -16.31
N ASP A 14 33.74 -10.15 -16.60
CA ASP A 14 32.46 -9.59 -16.17
C ASP A 14 32.31 -9.43 -14.65
N ASN A 15 33.11 -10.14 -13.84
CA ASN A 15 32.99 -10.17 -12.39
C ASN A 15 33.89 -9.15 -11.65
N THR A 16 34.62 -8.30 -12.38
CA THR A 16 35.53 -7.32 -11.78
C THR A 16 34.83 -6.00 -11.48
N ARG A 17 34.79 -5.61 -10.20
CA ARG A 17 34.19 -4.33 -9.74
C ARG A 17 35.02 -3.12 -10.14
N PHE A 18 36.33 -3.29 -10.25
CA PHE A 18 37.28 -2.25 -10.58
C PHE A 18 38.08 -2.63 -11.81
N CYS A 19 38.34 -1.65 -12.67
CA CYS A 19 39.19 -1.87 -13.83
C CYS A 19 40.66 -2.04 -13.41
N PRO A 20 41.34 -3.13 -13.79
CA PRO A 20 42.75 -3.34 -13.44
C PRO A 20 43.70 -2.34 -14.13
N CYS A 21 43.27 -1.71 -15.22
CA CYS A 21 44.09 -0.75 -15.96
C CYS A 21 43.96 0.70 -15.43
N CYS A 22 42.74 1.14 -15.08
CA CYS A 22 42.49 2.54 -14.72
C CYS A 22 41.86 2.76 -13.35
N GLY A 23 41.64 1.71 -12.56
CA GLY A 23 41.05 1.78 -11.21
C GLY A 23 39.59 2.24 -11.16
N ALA A 24 38.93 2.45 -12.30
CA ALA A 24 37.57 2.98 -12.34
C ALA A 24 36.56 1.92 -11.86
N ASN A 25 35.69 2.31 -10.92
CA ASN A 25 34.57 1.49 -10.47
C ASN A 25 33.55 1.30 -11.62
N GLN A 26 33.26 0.04 -11.95
CA GLN A 26 32.32 -0.33 -13.02
C GLN A 26 30.96 -0.82 -12.48
N GLY A 27 30.78 -0.78 -11.15
CA GLY A 27 29.52 -1.08 -10.50
C GLY A 27 28.52 0.04 -10.77
N LYS A 28 27.35 -0.31 -11.33
CA LYS A 28 26.18 0.57 -11.22
C LYS A 28 25.89 0.75 -9.73
N PRO A 29 25.55 1.95 -9.24
CA PRO A 29 24.91 2.07 -7.94
C PRO A 29 23.59 1.32 -8.03
N GLU A 30 23.57 0.09 -7.54
CA GLU A 30 22.31 -0.60 -7.27
C GLU A 30 21.60 0.22 -6.18
N PRO A 31 20.29 0.51 -6.33
CA PRO A 31 19.54 1.14 -5.26
C PRO A 31 19.70 0.26 -4.02
N ILE A 32 20.18 0.87 -2.94
CA ILE A 32 20.37 0.21 -1.64
C ILE A 32 18.99 -0.10 -1.08
N PHE A 33 18.34 -1.15 -1.62
CA PHE A 33 17.28 -1.85 -0.92
C PHE A 33 17.97 -2.66 0.16
N THR A 34 17.99 -2.13 1.38
CA THR A 34 18.44 -2.86 2.57
C THR A 34 17.72 -4.20 2.62
N LYS A 35 18.45 -5.27 2.33
CA LYS A 35 18.01 -6.66 2.52
C LYS A 35 17.78 -6.88 4.01
N THR A 36 16.54 -6.66 4.46
CA THR A 36 16.09 -7.21 5.75
C THR A 36 15.67 -8.65 5.48
N SER A 37 16.55 -9.58 5.85
CA SER A 37 16.32 -10.99 6.14
C SER A 37 14.91 -11.55 5.84
N GLY A 38 14.69 -12.18 4.67
CA GLY A 38 13.72 -13.25 4.37
C GLY A 38 12.25 -13.14 4.80
N PHE A 39 11.88 -12.10 5.54
CA PHE A 39 10.58 -11.89 6.15
C PHE A 39 9.87 -10.91 5.24
N VAL A 40 8.85 -11.39 4.55
CA VAL A 40 8.03 -10.57 3.67
C VAL A 40 6.99 -9.89 4.54
N PRO A 41 7.09 -8.58 4.79
CA PRO A 41 6.15 -7.89 5.65
C PRO A 41 4.74 -8.01 5.09
N THR A 42 3.79 -8.25 5.99
CA THR A 42 2.42 -8.58 5.61
C THR A 42 1.45 -7.56 6.19
N LEU A 43 0.69 -6.93 5.30
CA LEU A 43 -0.40 -6.04 5.62
C LEU A 43 -1.72 -6.83 5.62
N GLU A 44 -2.38 -6.96 6.78
CA GLU A 44 -3.73 -7.50 6.85
C GLU A 44 -4.75 -6.36 6.80
N VAL A 45 -5.70 -6.42 5.86
CA VAL A 45 -6.84 -5.51 5.81
C VAL A 45 -8.12 -6.31 5.96
N PHE A 46 -8.88 -6.00 7.00
CA PHE A 46 -10.15 -6.62 7.33
C PHE A 46 -11.29 -5.62 7.17
N ARG A 47 -12.37 -6.06 6.50
CA ARG A 47 -13.64 -5.33 6.48
C ARG A 47 -14.62 -5.92 7.48
N GLU A 48 -15.05 -5.10 8.43
CA GLU A 48 -16.15 -5.45 9.33
C GLU A 48 -17.43 -5.71 8.53
N SER A 49 -18.15 -6.79 8.88
CA SER A 49 -19.45 -7.05 8.28
C SER A 49 -20.42 -5.94 8.68
N SER A 50 -21.12 -5.38 7.70
CA SER A 50 -22.11 -4.34 7.94
C SER A 50 -23.34 -4.57 7.08
N PHE A 51 -24.52 -4.31 7.65
CA PHE A 51 -25.78 -4.37 6.92
C PHE A 51 -25.87 -3.24 5.88
N VAL A 52 -25.45 -2.03 6.28
CA VAL A 52 -25.40 -0.87 5.39
C VAL A 52 -24.24 -1.02 4.41
N GLY A 53 -24.57 -1.20 3.12
CA GLY A 53 -23.59 -1.31 2.05
C GLY A 53 -22.96 -2.68 1.86
N SER A 54 -23.63 -3.77 2.29
CA SER A 54 -23.13 -5.15 2.11
C SER A 54 -22.88 -5.52 0.65
N LEU A 55 -23.69 -5.00 -0.27
CA LEU A 55 -23.57 -5.20 -1.72
C LEU A 55 -22.42 -4.41 -2.36
N LEU A 56 -21.89 -3.42 -1.66
CA LEU A 56 -20.85 -2.53 -2.18
C LEU A 56 -19.48 -3.07 -1.77
N SER A 57 -18.58 -3.26 -2.73
CA SER A 57 -17.19 -3.64 -2.47
C SER A 57 -16.32 -2.42 -2.15
N TYR A 58 -15.26 -2.63 -1.39
CA TYR A 58 -14.24 -1.62 -1.11
C TYR A 58 -13.00 -1.89 -1.94
N ARG A 59 -12.30 -0.84 -2.35
CA ARG A 59 -11.02 -0.89 -3.05
C ARG A 59 -9.95 -0.35 -2.13
N VAL A 60 -8.90 -1.14 -1.92
CA VAL A 60 -7.76 -0.80 -1.05
C VAL A 60 -6.66 -0.22 -1.91
N PHE A 61 -6.19 0.95 -1.51
CA PHE A 61 -5.08 1.63 -2.15
C PHE A 61 -3.93 1.79 -1.16
N VAL A 62 -2.71 1.45 -1.61
CA VAL A 62 -1.47 1.67 -0.87
C VAL A 62 -0.51 2.43 -1.77
N ASP A 63 0.04 3.54 -1.27
CA ASP A 63 0.92 4.45 -2.01
C ASP A 63 0.35 4.95 -3.36
N GLY A 64 -0.98 4.95 -3.45
CA GLY A 64 -1.70 5.34 -4.67
C GLY A 64 -2.05 4.18 -5.63
N PHE A 65 -1.54 2.97 -5.40
CA PHE A 65 -1.82 1.80 -6.23
C PHE A 65 -2.96 0.94 -5.67
N GLU A 66 -3.87 0.46 -6.53
CA GLU A 66 -4.96 -0.46 -6.12
C GLU A 66 -4.36 -1.85 -5.84
N VAL A 67 -4.28 -2.22 -4.55
CA VAL A 67 -3.70 -3.52 -4.13
C VAL A 67 -4.76 -4.62 -4.15
N GLY A 68 -6.03 -4.26 -3.97
CA GLY A 68 -7.10 -5.23 -4.05
C GLY A 68 -8.49 -4.71 -3.70
N LYS A 69 -9.45 -5.62 -3.76
CA LYS A 69 -10.87 -5.37 -3.44
C LYS A 69 -11.31 -6.20 -2.25
N LEU A 70 -12.13 -5.62 -1.37
CA LEU A 70 -12.69 -6.25 -0.18
C LEU A 70 -14.22 -6.30 -0.25
N LYS A 71 -14.77 -7.51 -0.19
CA LYS A 71 -16.19 -7.79 0.00
C LYS A 71 -16.58 -7.66 1.48
N ASN A 72 -17.88 -7.68 1.75
CA ASN A 72 -18.41 -7.60 3.10
C ASN A 72 -17.87 -8.75 3.98
N GLY A 73 -17.24 -8.43 5.12
CA GLY A 73 -16.66 -9.44 6.01
C GLY A 73 -15.34 -10.06 5.57
N GLU A 74 -14.76 -9.63 4.43
CA GLU A 74 -13.56 -10.25 3.86
C GLU A 74 -12.27 -9.77 4.56
N LYS A 75 -11.30 -10.68 4.68
CA LYS A 75 -9.92 -10.41 5.09
C LYS A 75 -8.99 -10.64 3.92
N LYS A 76 -8.02 -9.75 3.72
CA LYS A 76 -6.96 -9.94 2.75
C LYS A 76 -5.60 -9.61 3.35
N TRP A 77 -4.61 -10.38 2.93
CA TRP A 77 -3.22 -10.19 3.26
C TRP A 77 -2.49 -9.73 2.01
N PHE A 78 -1.69 -8.68 2.17
CA PHE A 78 -0.89 -8.10 1.10
C PHE A 78 0.57 -8.11 1.52
N GLN A 79 1.41 -8.72 0.70
CA GLN A 79 2.85 -8.73 0.89
C GLN A 79 3.44 -7.48 0.23
N MET A 80 4.19 -6.68 0.98
CA MET A 80 4.82 -5.46 0.45
C MET A 80 6.15 -5.17 1.15
N ALA A 81 6.95 -4.29 0.54
CA ALA A 81 8.26 -3.94 1.09
C ALA A 81 8.11 -3.34 2.50
N PRO A 82 9.09 -3.54 3.40
CA PRO A 82 9.11 -2.83 4.68
C PRO A 82 9.39 -1.35 4.41
N GLY A 83 8.69 -0.47 5.12
CA GLY A 83 8.83 0.96 4.89
C GLY A 83 7.66 1.78 5.39
N LEU A 84 7.72 3.08 5.06
CA LEU A 84 6.63 4.01 5.30
C LEU A 84 5.67 3.96 4.12
N HIS A 85 4.41 3.64 4.40
CA HIS A 85 3.35 3.49 3.40
C HIS A 85 2.13 4.33 3.74
N GLU A 86 1.40 4.77 2.71
CA GLU A 86 0.11 5.42 2.86
C GLU A 86 -1.03 4.49 2.41
N ILE A 87 -1.94 4.14 3.32
CA ILE A 87 -3.15 3.38 3.01
C ILE A 87 -4.39 4.28 2.96
N TYR A 88 -5.26 4.03 2.00
CA TYR A 88 -6.62 4.55 2.01
C TYR A 88 -7.58 3.57 1.31
N ILE A 89 -8.87 3.69 1.62
CA ILE A 89 -9.91 2.83 1.07
C ILE A 89 -10.95 3.67 0.36
N LYS A 90 -11.38 3.22 -0.81
CA LYS A 90 -12.45 3.83 -1.60
C LYS A 90 -13.60 2.85 -1.77
N GLN A 91 -14.84 3.34 -1.68
CA GLN A 91 -16.00 2.52 -2.01
C GLN A 91 -16.14 2.36 -3.53
N ASN A 92 -16.47 1.16 -3.99
CA ASN A 92 -16.75 0.90 -5.39
C ASN A 92 -17.98 1.68 -5.86
N TRP A 93 -17.93 2.23 -7.08
CA TRP A 93 -19.02 3.01 -7.68
C TRP A 93 -19.50 4.21 -6.83
N SER A 94 -18.61 4.80 -6.02
CA SER A 94 -18.93 5.98 -5.23
C SER A 94 -17.73 6.93 -5.06
N TRP A 95 -18.03 8.17 -4.67
CA TRP A 95 -17.05 9.20 -4.34
C TRP A 95 -16.62 9.16 -2.86
N LEU A 96 -17.02 8.13 -2.12
CA LEU A 96 -16.72 7.95 -0.70
C LEU A 96 -15.36 7.27 -0.52
N TYR A 97 -14.53 7.87 0.34
CA TYR A 97 -13.19 7.36 0.65
C TYR A 97 -12.83 7.61 2.12
N SER A 98 -11.91 6.81 2.64
CA SER A 98 -11.31 7.01 3.96
C SER A 98 -10.26 8.12 3.92
N PRO A 99 -9.95 8.75 5.06
CA PRO A 99 -8.71 9.51 5.19
C PRO A 99 -7.51 8.62 4.84
N LYS A 100 -6.46 9.24 4.29
CA LYS A 100 -5.16 8.59 4.13
C LYS A 100 -4.52 8.42 5.50
N VAL A 101 -3.96 7.24 5.76
CA VAL A 101 -3.25 6.93 7.00
C VAL A 101 -1.85 6.47 6.61
N SER A 102 -0.84 7.18 7.10
CA SER A 102 0.56 6.78 6.98
C SER A 102 0.90 5.81 8.11
N PHE A 103 1.52 4.68 7.78
CA PHE A 103 1.95 3.68 8.74
C PHE A 103 3.34 3.15 8.37
N LEU A 104 4.05 2.63 9.37
CA LEU A 104 5.39 2.06 9.18
C LEU A 104 5.29 0.53 9.25
N LEU A 105 5.42 -0.11 8.10
CA LEU A 105 5.37 -1.57 7.99
C LEU A 105 6.76 -2.14 8.29
N LYS A 106 6.89 -2.77 9.46
CA LYS A 106 8.09 -3.55 9.84
C LYS A 106 7.91 -5.00 9.48
N ASP A 107 6.97 -5.65 10.17
CA ASP A 107 6.71 -7.09 10.05
C ASP A 107 5.25 -7.36 9.69
N PHE A 108 4.34 -6.99 10.58
CA PHE A 108 2.91 -7.21 10.39
C PHE A 108 2.12 -6.02 10.91
N VAL A 109 1.20 -5.52 10.09
CA VAL A 109 0.28 -4.45 10.49
C VAL A 109 -1.12 -4.85 10.07
N LYS A 110 -2.07 -4.65 10.97
CA LYS A 110 -3.48 -4.98 10.77
C LYS A 110 -4.32 -3.72 10.71
N PHE A 111 -5.17 -3.65 9.69
CA PHE A 111 -6.15 -2.59 9.54
C PHE A 111 -7.57 -3.15 9.56
N SER A 112 -8.41 -2.51 10.35
CA SER A 112 -9.86 -2.70 10.32
C SER A 112 -10.51 -1.53 9.59
N CYS A 113 -11.46 -1.85 8.71
CA CYS A 113 -12.25 -0.86 8.01
C CYS A 113 -13.75 -1.09 8.25
N ARG A 114 -14.44 0.00 8.60
CA ARG A 114 -15.88 -0.01 8.88
C ARG A 114 -16.57 1.26 8.38
N PRO A 115 -17.82 1.17 7.91
CA PRO A 115 -18.61 2.34 7.61
C PRO A 115 -18.92 3.10 8.91
N LYS A 116 -18.65 4.40 8.92
CA LYS A 116 -19.05 5.32 9.99
C LYS A 116 -20.51 5.70 9.77
N VAL A 117 -21.40 4.76 10.05
CA VAL A 117 -22.85 5.00 10.06
C VAL A 117 -23.37 4.75 11.46
N SER A 118 -23.98 5.77 12.07
CA SER A 118 -24.69 5.61 13.34
C SER A 118 -26.11 5.15 13.01
N PHE A 119 -26.44 3.90 13.31
CA PHE A 119 -27.76 3.32 13.04
C PHE A 119 -28.89 3.98 13.84
N PHE A 120 -28.56 4.75 14.90
CA PHE A 120 -29.52 5.30 15.86
C PHE A 120 -29.98 6.75 15.61
N GLY A 121 -29.74 7.32 14.43
CA GLY A 121 -29.99 8.75 14.17
C GLY A 121 -30.69 9.07 12.85
N SER A 122 -32.02 9.15 12.90
CA SER A 122 -32.92 9.85 11.97
C SER A 122 -33.11 9.26 10.55
N LEU A 123 -34.22 8.54 10.40
CA LEU A 123 -34.62 7.77 9.22
C LEU A 123 -35.03 8.61 7.98
N PHE A 124 -35.17 9.94 8.00
CA PHE A 124 -35.76 10.63 6.82
C PHE A 124 -35.19 11.99 6.37
N GLY A 125 -34.13 12.54 6.97
CA GLY A 125 -33.64 13.88 6.56
C GLY A 125 -32.14 14.12 6.58
N ARG A 126 -31.37 13.44 7.44
CA ARG A 126 -29.93 13.72 7.62
C ARG A 126 -29.00 12.86 6.76
N VAL A 127 -29.48 11.73 6.23
CA VAL A 127 -28.67 10.80 5.43
C VAL A 127 -28.25 11.42 4.09
N GLY A 128 -29.15 12.14 3.41
CA GLY A 128 -28.84 12.86 2.16
C GLY A 128 -27.81 13.98 2.34
N PHE A 129 -27.91 14.75 3.43
CA PHE A 129 -26.95 15.84 3.72
C PHE A 129 -25.57 15.31 4.13
N TYR A 130 -25.50 14.20 4.88
CA TYR A 130 -24.22 13.58 5.25
C TYR A 130 -23.48 12.94 4.06
N LEU A 131 -24.21 12.35 3.11
CA LEU A 131 -23.70 11.85 1.83
C LEU A 131 -23.08 12.96 0.95
N MET A 132 -23.61 14.18 1.03
CA MET A 132 -23.09 15.32 0.27
C MET A 132 -21.89 16.02 0.94
N PHE A 133 -21.91 16.25 2.26
CA PHE A 133 -20.96 17.18 2.91
C PHE A 133 -19.83 16.54 3.76
N LYS A 134 -19.89 15.24 4.12
CA LYS A 134 -18.85 14.57 4.95
C LYS A 134 -18.25 13.31 4.31
N ARG A 135 -18.11 13.34 2.97
CA ARG A 135 -17.63 12.23 2.12
C ARG A 135 -16.29 11.61 2.56
N ARG A 136 -15.38 12.40 3.13
CA ARG A 136 -14.02 11.99 3.54
C ARG A 136 -13.95 11.20 4.86
N LYS A 137 -15.05 11.13 5.63
CA LYS A 137 -15.08 10.51 6.97
C LYS A 137 -16.06 9.35 7.07
N PHE A 138 -16.54 8.85 5.93
CA PHE A 138 -17.56 7.80 5.88
C PHE A 138 -16.98 6.42 6.10
N ILE A 139 -15.74 6.18 5.70
CA ILE A 139 -15.03 4.93 5.98
C ILE A 139 -14.03 5.23 7.08
N LEU A 140 -14.20 4.55 8.21
CA LEU A 140 -13.28 4.62 9.32
C LEU A 140 -12.27 3.48 9.16
N LEU A 141 -11.02 3.87 8.95
CA LEU A 141 -9.86 2.99 8.91
C LEU A 141 -9.13 3.13 10.24
N LYS A 142 -8.85 2.01 10.89
CA LYS A 142 -8.11 1.96 12.16
C LYS A 142 -7.05 0.88 12.08
N GLU A 143 -5.88 1.19 12.60
CA GLU A 143 -4.88 0.17 12.96
C GLU A 143 -5.41 -0.62 14.17
N ALA A 144 -5.25 -1.94 14.14
CA ALA A 144 -5.86 -2.88 15.09
C ALA A 144 -4.82 -3.79 15.75
#